data_AF-A0A2J8K342-F1
#
_entry.id   AF-A0A2J8K342-F1
#
_cell.length_a   1.000
_cell.length_b   1.000
_cell.length_c   1.000
_cell.angle_alpha   90.00
_cell.angle_beta   90.00
_cell.angle_gamma   90.00
#
_symmetry.space_group_name_H-M   'P 1'
#
loop_
_entity.id
_entity.type
_entity.pdbx_description
1 polymer ?
#
loop_
_entity_poly.entity_id
_entity_poly.type
_entity_poly.pdbx_seq_one_letter_code
_entity_poly.pdbx_strand_id
1 'polypeptide(L)' 'REHLVPCEDVLLTKPEGIMQIPRNSHRTTMGCQWRLVAPLNHIIQLNIINFPMKPTTFVCHGHLRVYEGFGPGKKLIGEC' A
#
# COMPACT_ATOMS: atom_id res chain seq x y z
N ARG A 1 -18.87 -3.70 5.27
CA ARG A 1 -17.51 -3.86 4.69
C ARG A 1 -17.29 -2.67 3.76
N GLU A 2 -16.68 -1.60 4.26
CA GLU A 2 -16.41 -0.40 3.47
C GLU A 2 -15.12 -0.62 2.68
N HIS A 3 -15.26 -0.66 1.36
CA HIS A 3 -14.15 -0.67 0.43
C HIS A 3 -14.08 0.69 -0.25
N LEU A 4 -12.85 1.05 -0.64
CA LEU A 4 -12.42 2.15 -1.51
C LEU A 4 -11.70 3.26 -0.73
N VAL A 5 -10.37 3.19 -0.78
CA VAL A 5 -9.55 4.38 -0.57
C VAL A 5 -8.86 4.67 -1.90
N PRO A 6 -9.07 5.84 -2.52
CA PRO A 6 -8.22 6.30 -3.62
C PRO A 6 -6.74 6.34 -3.18
N CYS A 7 -5.82 6.43 -4.12
CA CYS A 7 -4.38 6.53 -3.88
C CYS A 7 -4.02 7.86 -3.20
N GLU A 8 -4.41 7.99 -1.94
CA GLU A 8 -4.40 9.22 -1.16
C GLU A 8 -3.90 8.96 0.27
N ASP A 9 -3.93 10.01 1.08
CA ASP A 9 -3.61 9.95 2.50
C ASP A 9 -4.77 9.36 3.27
N VAL A 10 -4.46 8.43 4.18
CA VAL A 10 -5.45 7.70 4.95
C VAL A 10 -5.13 7.84 6.43
N LEU A 11 -6.04 8.45 7.18
CA LEU A 11 -6.02 8.41 8.63
C LEU A 11 -6.71 7.12 9.08
N LEU A 12 -5.97 6.24 9.74
CA LEU A 12 -6.48 4.99 10.28
C LEU A 12 -7.23 5.27 11.59
N THR A 13 -8.53 5.51 11.49
CA THR A 13 -9.42 5.78 12.64
C THR A 13 -9.98 4.51 13.28
N LYS A 14 -9.93 3.38 12.56
CA LYS A 14 -10.34 2.05 13.02
C LYS A 14 -9.08 1.21 13.30
N PRO A 15 -9.12 0.28 14.27
CA PRO A 15 -7.95 -0.55 14.61
C PRO A 15 -7.58 -1.54 13.50
N GLU A 16 -8.52 -1.88 12.62
CA GLU A 16 -8.31 -2.79 11.50
C GLU A 16 -9.14 -2.38 10.28
N GLY A 17 -8.70 -2.83 9.11
CA GLY A 17 -9.36 -2.59 7.84
C GLY A 17 -8.72 -3.38 6.71
N ILE A 18 -9.41 -3.44 5.57
CA ILE A 18 -8.90 -4.05 4.33
C ILE A 18 -8.85 -2.96 3.27
N MET A 19 -7.68 -2.81 2.65
CA MET A 19 -7.47 -1.91 1.52
C MET A 19 -7.26 -2.74 0.26
N GLN A 20 -7.80 -2.27 -0.86
CA GLN A 20 -7.68 -2.93 -2.15
C GLN A 20 -7.06 -1.98 -3.16
N ILE A 21 -6.17 -2.51 -4.00
CA ILE A 21 -5.58 -1.76 -5.10
C ILE A 21 -6.72 -1.39 -6.09
N PRO A 22 -6.92 -0.09 -6.41
CA PRO A 22 -7.91 0.33 -7.38
C PRO A 22 -7.68 -0.34 -8.73
N ARG A 23 -8.73 -0.90 -9.31
CA ARG A 23 -8.67 -1.69 -10.55
C ARG A 23 -8.10 -0.91 -11.77
N ASN A 24 -8.06 0.41 -11.70
CA ASN A 24 -7.58 1.30 -12.76
C ASN A 24 -6.16 1.86 -12.55
N SER A 25 -5.46 1.48 -11.46
CA SER A 25 -4.11 1.96 -11.16
C SER A 25 -3.07 1.59 -12.22
N HIS A 26 -3.33 0.54 -13.01
CA HIS A 26 -2.46 0.10 -14.10
C HIS A 26 -2.55 0.97 -15.38
N ARG A 27 -3.53 1.88 -15.48
CA ARG A 27 -3.75 2.69 -16.70
C ARG A 27 -3.10 4.08 -16.65
N THR A 28 -2.65 4.51 -15.49
CA THR A 28 -2.00 5.82 -15.30
C THR A 28 -0.50 5.63 -15.16
N THR A 29 0.30 6.47 -15.81
CA THR A 29 1.77 6.51 -15.66
C THR A 29 2.22 6.94 -14.26
N MET A 30 1.32 7.54 -13.49
CA MET A 30 1.47 7.76 -12.05
C MET A 30 1.10 6.48 -11.30
N GLY A 31 2.09 5.80 -10.73
CA GLY A 31 1.86 4.70 -9.80
C GLY A 31 1.01 5.14 -8.61
N CYS A 32 0.19 4.23 -8.10
CA CYS A 32 -0.65 4.46 -6.92
C CYS A 32 0.23 4.51 -5.66
N GLN A 33 0.10 5.57 -4.86
CA GLN A 33 0.75 5.68 -3.55
C GLN A 33 -0.29 5.98 -2.49
N TRP A 34 -0.19 5.31 -1.34
CA TRP A 34 -0.92 5.64 -0.12
C TRP A 34 0.02 6.18 0.94
N ARG A 35 -0.47 7.09 1.78
CA ARG A 35 0.19 7.48 3.03
C ARG A 35 -0.71 7.12 4.19
N LEU A 36 -0.32 6.10 4.95
CA LEU A 36 -1.10 5.60 6.07
C LEU A 36 -0.62 6.23 7.38
N VAL A 37 -1.53 6.89 8.10
CA VAL A 37 -1.22 7.56 9.36
C VAL A 37 -2.06 6.93 10.47
N ALA A 38 -1.41 6.37 11.47
CA ALA A 38 -2.07 5.90 12.69
C ALA A 38 -2.05 7.00 13.77
N PRO A 39 -2.94 6.92 14.77
CA PRO A 39 -2.86 7.77 15.96
C PRO A 39 -1.50 7.62 16.67
N LEU A 40 -1.16 8.60 17.53
CA LEU A 40 0.07 8.53 18.33
C LEU A 40 0.17 7.21 19.10
N ASN A 41 1.40 6.70 19.24
CA ASN A 41 1.74 5.46 19.95
C ASN A 41 1.12 4.18 19.38
N HIS A 42 0.66 4.20 18.13
CA HIS A 42 0.18 3.01 17.42
C HIS A 42 1.15 2.64 16.29
N ILE A 43 1.30 1.33 16.06
CA ILE A 43 2.12 0.78 14.98
C ILE A 43 1.19 0.22 13.92
N ILE A 44 1.46 0.54 12.66
CA ILE A 44 0.72 0.00 11.52
C ILE A 44 1.30 -1.37 11.16
N GLN A 45 0.49 -2.41 11.25
CA GLN A 45 0.82 -3.73 10.74
C GLN A 45 0.12 -3.96 9.40
N LEU A 46 0.89 -4.23 8.35
CA LEU A 46 0.37 -4.54 7.02
C LEU A 46 0.42 -6.05 6.77
N ASN A 47 -0.71 -6.63 6.38
CA ASN A 47 -0.80 -8.02 5.93
C ASN A 47 -1.25 -8.05 4.46
N ILE A 48 -0.38 -8.57 3.58
CA ILE A 48 -0.66 -8.66 2.14
C ILE A 48 -1.42 -9.96 1.88
N ILE A 49 -2.75 -9.86 1.75
CA ILE A 49 -3.64 -11.03 1.63
C ILE A 49 -3.66 -11.59 0.20
N ASN A 50 -3.73 -10.71 -0.80
CA ASN A 50 -3.76 -11.12 -2.21
C ASN A 50 -3.10 -10.04 -3.06
N PHE A 51 -2.09 -10.44 -3.82
CA PHE A 51 -1.41 -9.58 -4.79
C PHE A 51 -1.47 -10.26 -6.15
N PRO A 52 -2.46 -9.95 -7.01
CA PRO A 52 -2.62 -10.62 -8.29
C PRO A 52 -1.52 -10.16 -9.26
N MET A 53 -0.37 -10.85 -9.22
CA MET A 53 0.66 -10.74 -10.25
C MET A 53 0.43 -11.83 -11.30
N LYS A 54 0.71 -11.54 -12.58
CA LYS A 54 0.73 -12.59 -13.61
C LYS A 54 1.77 -13.63 -13.17
N PRO A 55 1.48 -14.95 -13.21
CA PRO A 55 2.39 -16.00 -12.76
C PRO A 55 3.62 -16.21 -13.65
N THR A 56 3.96 -15.24 -14.50
CA THR A 56 5.07 -15.32 -15.43
C THR A 56 6.33 -14.79 -14.75
N THR A 57 7.24 -15.72 -14.44
CA THR A 57 8.58 -15.57 -13.86
C THR A 57 8.61 -15.41 -12.33
N PHE A 58 9.53 -16.14 -11.69
CA PHE A 58 9.86 -16.06 -10.26
C PHE A 58 10.44 -14.69 -9.82
N VAL A 59 10.32 -13.68 -10.67
CA VAL A 59 10.88 -12.34 -10.48
C VAL A 59 9.70 -11.41 -10.24
N CYS A 60 9.61 -10.86 -9.02
CA CYS A 60 8.65 -9.82 -8.73
C CYS A 60 9.06 -8.56 -9.51
N HIS A 61 8.29 -8.22 -10.53
CA HIS A 61 8.54 -7.04 -11.35
C HIS A 61 8.02 -5.78 -10.63
N GLY A 62 8.66 -5.39 -9.52
CA GLY A 62 8.56 -4.08 -8.84
C GLY A 62 7.21 -3.35 -8.87
N HIS A 63 6.13 -3.96 -8.40
CA HIS A 63 4.77 -3.38 -8.42
C HIS A 63 4.25 -2.87 -7.07
N LEU A 64 4.87 -3.22 -5.94
CA LEU A 64 4.50 -2.80 -4.59
C LEU A 64 5.74 -2.53 -3.73
N ARG A 65 5.92 -1.27 -3.34
CA ARG A 65 6.96 -0.87 -2.39
C ARG A 65 6.33 -0.36 -1.10
N VAL A 66 6.83 -0.85 0.02
CA VAL A 66 6.38 -0.46 1.36
C VAL A 66 7.50 0.33 2.03
N TYR A 67 7.17 1.53 2.51
CA TYR A 67 8.10 2.42 3.16
C TYR A 67 7.68 2.69 4.61
N GLU A 68 8.66 2.74 5.50
CA GLU A 68 8.52 3.26 6.86
C GLU A 68 8.83 4.77 6.86
N GLY A 69 7.90 5.56 7.40
CA GLY A 69 8.00 7.02 7.45
C GLY A 69 7.63 7.73 6.13
N PHE A 70 7.78 9.05 6.12
CA PHE A 70 7.40 9.93 5.00
C PHE A 70 8.56 10.82 4.54
N GLY A 71 8.44 11.35 3.31
CA GLY A 71 9.40 12.30 2.76
C GLY A 71 10.74 11.67 2.35
N PRO A 72 11.82 12.47 2.23
CA PRO A 72 13.13 12.01 1.78
C PRO A 72 13.79 10.98 2.70
N GLY A 73 13.44 10.97 3.98
CA GLY A 73 13.99 10.05 4.99
C GLY A 73 13.26 8.71 5.08
N LYS A 74 12.26 8.45 4.23
CA LYS A 74 11.51 7.19 4.27
C LYS A 74 12.42 6.00 3.98
N LYS A 75 12.25 4.93 4.74
CA LYS A 75 13.05 3.71 4.60
C LYS A 75 12.24 2.66 3.84
N LEU A 76 12.81 2.05 2.80
CA LEU A 76 12.19 0.91 2.14
C LEU A 76 12.25 -0.31 3.07
N ILE A 77 11.10 -0.89 3.40
CA ILE A 77 11.00 -2.05 4.30
C ILE A 77 10.48 -3.31 3.60
N GLY A 78 10.00 -3.18 2.37
CA GLY A 78 9.62 -4.32 1.55
C GLY A 78 9.40 -3.90 0.09
N GLU A 79 9.79 -4.77 -0.83
CA GLU A 79 9.51 -4.60 -2.24
C GLU A 79 9.14 -5.93 -2.90
N CYS A 80 8.22 -5.79 -3.83
CA CYS A 80 7.82 -6.73 -4.85
C CYS A 80 7.39 -5.84 -6.05
#